data_AF-W2SGN3-F1
#
_entry.id   AF-W2SGN3-F1
#
_cell.length_a   1.000
_cell.length_b   1.000
_cell.length_c   1.000
_cell.angle_alpha   90.00
_cell.angle_beta   90.00
_cell.angle_gamma   90.00
#
_symmetry.space_group_name_H-M   'P 1'
#
loop_
_entity.id
_entity.type
_entity.pdbx_description
1 polymer ?
#
loop_
_entity_poly.entity_id
_entity_poly.type
_entity_poly.pdbx_seq_one_letter_code
_entity_poly.pdbx_strand_id
1 'polypeptide(L)'
;MGIRQALSSVGLQTTSHAFIPDEGDDLGVNILAIQRGPHYDTENDRILVICANYDTEEDSPGIDDNGSGVAAVLETARVMTGLDRLYKRNNTIIYAFFDMKQQIFPTAARELHEHNHMGDFIQLIGRVNRDDTVVQQ
;
A
#
# COMPACT_ATOMS: atom_id res chain seq x y z
N MET A 1 -12.78 1.93 -7.89
CA MET A 1 -13.71 0.83 -7.55
C MET A 1 -13.04 -0.56 -7.58
N GLY A 2 -12.17 -0.85 -8.57
CA GLY A 2 -11.55 -2.18 -8.76
C GLY A 2 -10.69 -2.70 -7.59
N ILE A 3 -9.80 -1.87 -7.03
CA ILE A 3 -8.88 -2.29 -5.93
C ILE A 3 -9.65 -2.86 -4.73
N ARG A 4 -10.68 -2.14 -4.26
CA ARG A 4 -11.48 -2.58 -3.10
C ARG A 4 -12.20 -3.88 -3.36
N GLN A 5 -12.77 -4.05 -4.55
CA GLN A 5 -13.46 -5.28 -4.93
C GLN A 5 -12.50 -6.46 -5.00
N ALA A 6 -11.31 -6.27 -5.56
CA ALA A 6 -10.28 -7.30 -5.64
C ALA A 6 -9.83 -7.76 -4.25
N LEU A 7 -9.55 -6.84 -3.33
CA LEU A 7 -9.18 -7.15 -1.94
C LEU A 7 -10.33 -7.82 -1.18
N SER A 8 -11.55 -7.32 -1.34
CA SER A 8 -12.74 -7.92 -0.73
C SER A 8 -12.99 -9.35 -1.22
N SER A 9 -12.67 -9.65 -2.49
CA SER A 9 -12.88 -10.99 -3.06
C SER A 9 -12.01 -12.08 -2.41
N VAL A 10 -10.92 -11.67 -1.77
CA VAL A 10 -10.00 -12.55 -1.04
C VAL A 10 -10.16 -12.46 0.48
N GLY A 11 -11.23 -11.79 0.94
CA GLY A 11 -11.58 -11.67 2.36
C GLY A 11 -10.84 -10.56 3.11
N LEU A 12 -10.16 -9.65 2.40
CA LEU A 12 -9.50 -8.50 3.03
C LEU A 12 -10.45 -7.29 3.05
N GLN A 13 -10.59 -6.70 4.24
CA GLN A 13 -11.30 -5.43 4.40
C GLN A 13 -10.39 -4.26 4.07
N THR A 14 -10.95 -3.22 3.46
CA THR A 14 -10.22 -2.01 3.10
C THR A 14 -10.60 -0.83 3.96
N THR A 15 -9.62 -0.05 4.38
CA THR A 15 -9.78 1.27 5.00
C THR A 15 -9.34 2.36 4.01
N SER A 16 -9.98 3.52 4.08
CA SER A 16 -9.57 4.71 3.34
C SER A 16 -8.82 5.64 4.27
N HIS A 17 -7.71 6.19 3.82
CA HIS A 17 -7.05 7.30 4.50
C HIS A 17 -7.09 8.51 3.58
N ALA A 18 -7.91 9.49 3.93
CA ALA A 18 -8.05 10.72 3.16
C ALA A 18 -7.09 11.79 3.68
N PHE A 19 -6.49 12.56 2.78
CA PHE A 19 -5.53 13.61 3.12
C PHE A 19 -5.68 14.78 2.15
N ILE A 20 -5.24 15.97 2.59
CA ILE A 20 -5.06 17.12 1.71
C ILE A 20 -3.55 17.25 1.46
N PRO A 21 -3.10 17.30 0.20
CA PRO A 21 -1.71 17.51 -0.15
C PRO A 21 -1.17 18.84 0.38
N ASP A 22 0.14 18.93 0.62
CA ASP A 22 0.82 20.18 0.98
C ASP A 22 0.78 21.20 -0.17
N GLU A 23 0.79 20.71 -1.42
CA GLU A 23 0.60 21.52 -2.63
C GLU A 23 -0.73 21.19 -3.30
N GLY A 24 -1.72 22.07 -3.13
CA GLY A 24 -3.06 21.96 -3.72
C GLY A 24 -4.16 21.73 -2.68
N ASP A 25 -5.43 21.85 -3.11
CA ASP A 25 -6.60 21.70 -2.25
C ASP A 25 -7.43 20.43 -2.57
N ASP A 26 -6.94 19.61 -3.49
CA ASP A 26 -7.65 18.40 -3.93
C ASP A 26 -7.52 17.29 -2.89
N LEU A 27 -8.63 16.60 -2.60
CA LEU A 27 -8.64 15.50 -1.66
C LEU A 27 -8.00 14.24 -2.26
N GLY A 28 -6.89 13.78 -1.68
CA GLY A 28 -6.30 12.48 -1.99
C GLY A 28 -6.82 11.37 -1.08
N VAL A 29 -6.91 10.12 -1.58
CA VAL A 29 -7.43 8.99 -0.79
C VAL A 29 -6.59 7.73 -0.95
N ASN A 30 -5.78 7.41 0.05
CA ASN A 30 -5.09 6.12 0.10
C ASN A 30 -6.07 4.98 0.43
N ILE A 31 -5.81 3.79 -0.12
CA ILE A 31 -6.57 2.57 0.17
C ILE A 31 -5.64 1.56 0.82
N LEU A 32 -6.00 1.10 2.02
CA LEU A 32 -5.21 0.17 2.81
C LEU A 32 -5.99 -1.11 3.06
N ALA A 33 -5.33 -2.27 3.05
CA ALA A 33 -5.87 -3.53 3.55
C ALA A 33 -4.84 -4.22 4.46
N ILE A 34 -5.30 -4.76 5.58
CA ILE A 34 -4.43 -5.36 6.60
C ILE A 34 -4.70 -6.86 6.68
N GLN A 35 -3.68 -7.66 6.36
CA GLN A 35 -3.65 -9.10 6.62
C GLN A 35 -2.88 -9.34 7.92
N ARG A 36 -3.64 -9.41 9.01
CA ARG A 36 -3.13 -9.47 10.38
C ARG A 36 -2.23 -10.70 10.59
N GLY A 37 -1.10 -10.51 11.25
CA GLY A 37 -0.25 -11.58 11.76
C GLY A 37 -0.71 -12.05 13.16
N PRO A 38 -0.10 -13.12 13.70
CA PRO A 38 -0.41 -13.63 15.03
C PRO A 38 -0.07 -12.64 16.17
N HIS A 39 0.81 -11.68 15.90
CA HIS A 39 1.24 -10.65 16.86
C HIS A 39 0.65 -9.28 16.55
N TYR A 40 -0.38 -9.20 15.69
CA TYR A 40 -1.02 -7.94 15.32
C TYR A 40 -1.40 -7.13 16.55
N ASP A 41 -1.09 -5.83 16.52
CA ASP A 41 -1.42 -4.87 17.59
C ASP A 41 -0.64 -5.08 18.91
N THR A 42 0.46 -5.84 18.89
CA THR A 42 1.35 -6.07 20.05
C THR A 42 2.75 -5.50 19.84
N GLU A 43 3.56 -5.44 20.90
CA GLU A 43 4.98 -5.04 20.83
C GLU A 43 5.85 -5.96 19.95
N ASN A 44 5.36 -7.18 19.67
CA ASN A 44 6.06 -8.16 18.83
C ASN A 44 5.57 -8.16 17.37
N ASP A 45 4.68 -7.23 17.00
CA ASP A 45 4.19 -7.13 15.62
C ASP A 45 5.33 -6.75 14.67
N ARG A 46 5.44 -7.49 13.56
CA ARG A 46 6.41 -7.21 12.50
C ARG A 46 5.66 -6.90 11.24
N ILE A 47 5.65 -5.63 10.85
CA ILE A 47 4.83 -5.14 9.75
C ILE A 47 5.66 -5.13 8.47
N LEU A 48 5.11 -5.77 7.44
CA LEU A 48 5.56 -5.63 6.05
C LEU A 48 4.52 -4.82 5.29
N VAL A 49 4.90 -3.66 4.76
CA VAL A 49 4.06 -2.89 3.85
C VAL A 49 4.44 -3.25 2.42
N ILE A 50 3.45 -3.57 1.60
CA ILE A 50 3.60 -3.85 0.16
C ILE A 50 2.71 -2.84 -0.56
N CYS A 51 3.29 -1.98 -1.41
CA CYS A 51 2.53 -0.86 -1.93
C CYS A 51 2.84 -0.46 -3.37
N ALA A 52 1.87 0.20 -3.99
CA ALA A 52 1.93 0.82 -5.31
C ALA A 52 1.07 2.09 -5.32
N ASN A 53 1.27 2.95 -6.31
CA ASN A 53 0.46 4.15 -6.49
C ASN A 53 -0.63 3.84 -7.53
N TYR A 54 -1.85 4.35 -7.33
CA TYR A 54 -2.98 4.05 -8.23
C TYR A 54 -3.45 5.25 -9.04
N ASP A 55 -2.93 6.44 -8.75
CA ASP A 55 -3.11 7.64 -9.55
C ASP A 55 -2.34 7.55 -10.87
N THR A 56 -2.68 8.43 -11.82
CA THR A 56 -2.00 8.53 -13.10
C THR A 56 -2.02 9.97 -13.61
N GLU A 57 -1.09 10.29 -14.50
CA GLU A 57 -1.00 11.59 -15.16
C GLU A 57 -2.13 11.77 -16.20
N GLU A 58 -2.57 13.00 -16.43
CA GLU A 58 -3.77 13.34 -17.23
C GLU A 58 -3.77 12.73 -18.65
N ASP A 59 -2.61 12.64 -19.29
CA ASP A 59 -2.43 12.11 -20.65
C ASP A 59 -1.86 10.68 -20.69
N SER A 60 -1.87 9.97 -19.55
CA SER A 60 -1.35 8.61 -19.44
C SER A 60 -2.48 7.60 -19.24
N PRO A 61 -2.44 6.43 -19.89
CA PRO A 61 -3.35 5.33 -19.54
C PRO A 61 -2.99 4.69 -18.18
N GLY A 62 -1.85 5.05 -17.57
CA GLY A 62 -1.43 4.58 -16.25
C GLY A 62 -1.14 3.09 -16.14
N ILE A 63 -0.98 2.39 -17.27
CA ILE A 63 -0.83 0.92 -17.28
C ILE A 63 0.51 0.51 -16.68
N ASP A 64 1.60 1.13 -17.13
CA ASP A 64 2.96 0.86 -16.65
C ASP A 64 3.14 1.57 -15.31
N ASP A 65 3.15 2.92 -15.31
CA ASP A 65 3.22 3.80 -14.13
C ASP A 65 1.82 4.22 -13.64
N ASN A 66 1.25 3.60 -12.59
CA ASN A 66 1.76 2.42 -11.87
C ASN A 66 0.73 1.28 -11.78
N GLY A 67 -0.10 1.13 -12.83
CA GLY A 67 -1.11 0.07 -12.93
C GLY A 67 -0.52 -1.34 -12.85
N SER A 68 0.70 -1.53 -13.33
CA SER A 68 1.45 -2.79 -13.27
C SER A 68 1.76 -3.15 -11.81
N GLY A 69 2.23 -2.18 -11.02
CA GLY A 69 2.47 -2.32 -9.59
C GLY A 69 1.19 -2.58 -8.83
N VAL A 70 0.09 -1.86 -9.13
CA VAL A 70 -1.23 -2.12 -8.53
C VAL A 70 -1.65 -3.58 -8.76
N ALA A 71 -1.52 -4.08 -9.99
CA ALA A 71 -1.85 -5.46 -10.30
C ALA A 71 -0.99 -6.46 -9.52
N ALA A 72 0.32 -6.18 -9.37
CA ALA A 72 1.23 -7.05 -8.63
C ALA A 72 0.95 -7.05 -7.11
N VAL A 73 0.60 -5.91 -6.51
CA VAL A 73 0.19 -5.85 -5.08
C VAL A 73 -1.12 -6.61 -4.86
N LEU A 74 -2.10 -6.46 -5.75
CA LEU A 74 -3.37 -7.20 -5.67
C LEU A 74 -3.16 -8.71 -5.81
N GLU A 75 -2.31 -9.14 -6.73
CA GLU A 75 -1.99 -10.56 -6.92
C GLU A 75 -1.22 -11.11 -5.71
N THR A 76 -0.32 -10.32 -5.13
CA THR A 76 0.36 -10.68 -3.87
C THR A 76 -0.65 -10.90 -2.75
N ALA A 77 -1.63 -9.99 -2.59
CA ALA A 77 -2.70 -10.14 -1.60
C ALA A 77 -3.52 -11.43 -1.82
N ARG A 78 -3.85 -11.75 -3.07
CA ARG A 78 -4.58 -12.98 -3.42
C ARG A 78 -3.80 -14.24 -3.10
N VAL A 79 -2.51 -14.28 -3.43
CA VAL A 79 -1.65 -15.44 -3.16
C VAL A 79 -1.44 -15.61 -1.65
N MET A 80 -1.07 -14.53 -0.95
CA MET A 80 -0.75 -14.59 0.48
C MET A 80 -1.95 -14.97 1.35
N THR A 81 -3.15 -14.47 1.03
CA THR A 81 -4.39 -14.89 1.72
C THR A 81 -4.72 -16.36 1.49
N GLY A 82 -4.43 -16.90 0.30
CA GLY A 82 -4.55 -18.33 0.02
C GLY A 82 -3.53 -19.17 0.79
N LEU A 83 -2.29 -18.68 0.92
CA LEU A 83 -1.20 -19.37 1.60
C LEU A 83 -1.34 -19.42 3.12
N ASP A 84 -2.10 -18.53 3.76
CA ASP A 84 -2.36 -18.56 5.22
C ASP A 84 -2.98 -19.90 5.67
N ARG A 85 -3.64 -20.64 4.75
CA ARG A 85 -4.18 -21.98 5.02
C ARG A 85 -3.11 -23.08 5.03
N LEU A 86 -1.97 -22.84 4.41
CA LEU A 86 -0.90 -23.81 4.20
C LEU A 86 0.32 -23.53 5.10
N TYR A 87 0.58 -22.26 5.40
CA TYR A 87 1.76 -21.81 6.14
C TYR A 87 1.38 -20.80 7.22
N LYS A 88 2.01 -20.91 8.39
CA LYS A 88 1.89 -19.90 9.44
C LYS A 88 2.88 -18.77 9.19
N ARG A 89 2.37 -17.60 8.83
CA ARG A 89 3.13 -16.35 8.74
C ARG A 89 3.19 -15.67 10.11
N ASN A 90 4.34 -15.08 10.45
CA ASN A 90 4.54 -14.37 11.72
C ASN A 90 4.38 -12.84 11.62
N ASN A 91 4.50 -12.29 10.42
CA ASN A 91 4.36 -10.85 10.16
C ASN A 91 2.90 -10.44 10.05
N THR A 92 2.60 -9.15 10.19
CA THR A 92 1.42 -8.48 9.62
C THR A 92 1.78 -7.95 8.24
N ILE A 93 0.88 -8.04 7.25
CA ILE A 93 1.08 -7.43 5.93
C ILE A 93 0.07 -6.31 5.75
N ILE A 94 0.53 -5.15 5.31
CA ILE A 94 -0.31 -4.03 4.89
C ILE A 94 -0.15 -3.90 3.37
N TYR A 95 -1.24 -4.07 2.65
CA TYR A 95 -1.32 -3.74 1.22
C TYR A 95 -1.78 -2.29 1.11
N ALA A 96 -0.94 -1.41 0.60
CA ALA A 96 -1.25 0.01 0.48
C ALA A 96 -1.27 0.45 -0.98
N PHE A 97 -2.30 1.21 -1.33
CA PHE A 97 -2.45 1.82 -2.64
C PHE A 97 -2.54 3.32 -2.43
N PHE A 98 -1.49 4.04 -2.80
CA PHE A 98 -1.38 5.47 -2.57
C PHE A 98 -1.99 6.26 -3.71
N ASP A 99 -2.60 7.38 -3.35
CA ASP A 99 -3.10 8.40 -4.27
C ASP A 99 -2.08 9.54 -4.36
N MET A 100 -2.15 10.35 -5.41
CA MET A 100 -1.30 11.53 -5.59
C MET A 100 0.19 11.27 -5.30
N LYS A 101 0.83 10.45 -6.17
CA LYS A 101 2.24 10.02 -6.14
C LYS A 101 3.23 11.12 -5.74
N GLN A 102 2.97 12.38 -6.08
CA GLN A 102 3.90 13.48 -5.88
C GLN A 102 4.12 13.91 -4.41
N GLN A 103 3.32 13.45 -3.43
CA GLN A 103 3.34 14.07 -2.09
C GLN A 103 3.46 13.13 -0.88
N ILE A 104 3.16 11.82 -1.01
CA ILE A 104 3.12 10.90 0.16
C ILE A 104 4.44 10.14 0.37
N PHE A 105 5.53 10.53 -0.30
CA PHE A 105 6.78 9.85 -0.07
C PHE A 105 7.46 10.37 1.21
N PRO A 106 7.61 9.57 2.28
CA PRO A 106 8.60 9.89 3.32
C PRO A 106 9.96 10.04 2.63
N THR A 107 10.77 10.98 3.10
CA THR A 107 11.98 11.51 2.44
C THR A 107 12.84 10.47 1.69
N ALA A 108 12.96 9.24 2.21
CA ALA A 108 13.68 8.13 1.56
C ALA A 108 13.08 7.66 0.21
N ALA A 109 11.76 7.69 0.04
CA ALA A 109 11.11 7.37 -1.24
C ALA A 109 11.10 8.58 -2.19
N ARG A 110 11.20 9.80 -1.65
CA ARG A 110 11.42 11.03 -2.45
C ARG A 110 12.81 11.04 -3.07
N GLU A 111 13.84 10.62 -2.32
CA GLU A 111 15.21 10.42 -2.85
C GLU A 111 15.26 9.36 -3.95
N LEU A 112 14.40 8.33 -3.89
CA LEU A 112 14.24 7.35 -4.97
C LEU A 112 13.44 7.92 -6.16
N HIS A 113 12.43 8.77 -5.92
CA HIS A 113 11.59 9.44 -6.93
C HIS A 113 12.38 10.43 -7.79
N GLU A 114 13.33 11.14 -7.18
CA GLU A 114 14.24 12.06 -7.87
C GLU A 114 15.16 11.35 -8.90
N HIS A 115 15.26 10.02 -8.87
CA HIS A 115 15.85 9.22 -9.96
C HIS A 115 14.85 8.99 -11.11
N ASN A 116 14.38 10.06 -11.77
CA ASN A 116 13.80 10.23 -13.13
C ASN A 116 13.13 9.08 -13.94
N HIS A 117 12.85 7.90 -13.38
CA HIS A 117 12.27 6.73 -14.03
C HIS A 117 11.59 5.79 -13.01
N MET A 118 10.88 6.32 -12.00
CA MET A 118 10.13 5.49 -11.03
C MET A 118 8.79 4.99 -11.60
N GLY A 119 8.83 4.22 -12.69
CA GLY A 119 7.64 3.65 -13.34
C GLY A 119 7.05 2.43 -12.64
N ASP A 120 7.84 1.58 -12.00
CA ASP A 120 7.35 0.25 -11.56
C ASP A 120 8.00 -0.21 -10.25
N PHE A 121 7.60 0.31 -9.10
CA PHE A 121 8.08 -0.25 -7.84
C PHE A 121 6.93 -0.66 -6.92
N ILE A 122 6.92 -1.96 -6.61
CA ILE A 122 6.34 -2.46 -5.37
C ILE A 122 7.32 -2.10 -4.27
N GLN A 123 6.96 -1.14 -3.42
CA GLN A 123 7.80 -0.79 -2.29
C GLN A 123 7.51 -1.72 -1.11
N LEU A 124 8.58 -2.26 -0.53
CA LEU A 124 8.54 -3.12 0.65
C LEU A 124 9.12 -2.35 1.84
N ILE A 125 8.31 -2.10 2.86
CA ILE A 125 8.77 -1.46 4.10
C ILE A 125 8.64 -2.46 5.24
N GLY A 126 9.77 -2.85 5.83
CA GLY A 126 9.80 -3.61 7.07
C GLY A 126 9.84 -2.66 8.28
N ARG A 127 8.86 -2.75 9.18
CA ARG A 127 8.89 -2.06 10.47
C ARG A 127 8.89 -3.05 11.62
N VAL A 128 9.79 -2.81 12.58
CA VAL A 128 9.97 -3.63 13.80
C VAL A 128 9.33 -2.97 15.02
N ASN A 129 8.99 -1.67 14.95
CA ASN A 129 8.37 -0.91 16.03
C ASN A 129 7.15 -0.11 15.54
N ARG A 130 6.18 0.08 16.43
CA ARG A 130 4.96 0.87 16.21
C ARG A 130 5.28 2.36 16.39
N ASP A 131 4.97 3.18 15.39
CA ASP A 131 4.70 4.61 15.59
C ASP A 131 3.18 4.75 15.69
N ASP A 132 2.66 5.30 16.79
CA ASP A 132 1.22 5.42 17.07
C ASP A 132 0.46 6.34 16.09
N THR A 133 1.17 7.01 15.19
CA THR A 133 0.64 8.03 14.28
C THR A 133 -0.08 7.48 13.05
N VAL A 134 0.20 6.25 12.62
CA VAL A 134 -0.38 5.69 11.37
C VAL A 134 -1.73 5.00 11.59
N VAL A 135 -2.07 4.66 12.84
CA VAL A 135 -3.29 3.87 13.17
C VAL A 135 -4.39 4.73 13.80
N GLN A 136 -4.12 6.02 14.05
CA GLN A 136 -5.11 6.95 14.58
C GLN A 136 -5.67 7.83 13.45
N GLN A 137 -6.69 7.32 12.74
CA GLN A 137 -7.78 8.09 12.11
C GLN A 137 -8.81 7.16 11.48
#